data_AF-A0A946FGA0-F1
#
_entry.id   AF-A0A946FGA0-F1
#
_cell.length_a   1.000
_cell.length_b   1.000
_cell.length_c   1.000
_cell.angle_alpha   90.00
_cell.angle_beta   90.00
_cell.angle_gamma   90.00
#
_symmetry.space_group_name_H-M   'P 1'
#
loop_
_entity.id
_entity.type
_entity.pdbx_description
1 polymer ?
#
loop_
_entity_poly.entity_id
_entity_poly.type
_entity_poly.pdbx_seq_one_letter_code
_entity_poly.pdbx_strand_id
1 'polypeptide(L)'
;MDIMAAFENMFSFLGLSEWCESGKQKSLISLKSLKNQEAPWWDIPFPSLDNLHKACGSIPQSRDLTAALEDGFLYVRPTLRTILDPITQPLSWMLDGALYVFTNTPWWILLPLFILAVQKSAQSWKITSFVVACILFYLATDHYTYAMETLSIIFVCTVLCVLIGVPTGILMARSNAVQKSLIPILDMLQTLPTFVYLIPLIFIFNITEPKLYGLAIILYAIVPV
;
A
#
# COMPACT_ATOMS: atom_id res chain seq x y z
N MET A 1 -20.41 37.69 9.29
CA MET A 1 -21.11 37.32 8.03
C MET A 1 -21.17 35.82 8.01
N ASP A 2 -22.36 35.23 8.05
CA ASP A 2 -22.51 33.77 8.09
C ASP A 2 -21.77 33.12 6.91
N ILE A 3 -21.01 32.06 7.18
CA ILE A 3 -20.25 31.30 6.18
C ILE A 3 -21.15 30.88 4.99
N MET A 4 -22.40 30.54 5.30
CA MET A 4 -23.42 30.17 4.32
C MET A 4 -23.77 31.32 3.36
N ALA A 5 -23.91 32.55 3.87
CA ALA A 5 -24.22 33.74 3.07
C ALA A 5 -23.03 34.18 2.20
N ALA A 6 -21.80 33.97 2.68
CA ALA A 6 -20.60 34.23 1.88
C ALA A 6 -20.53 33.31 0.65
N PHE A 7 -20.84 32.01 0.81
CA PHE A 7 -20.86 31.06 -0.30
C PHE A 7 -22.03 31.28 -1.25
N GLU A 8 -23.22 31.61 -0.76
CA GLU A 8 -24.38 31.93 -1.60
C GLU A 8 -24.13 33.17 -2.47
N ASN A 9 -23.50 34.21 -1.92
CA ASN A 9 -23.06 35.38 -2.67
C ASN A 9 -21.96 35.04 -3.69
N MET A 10 -21.05 34.13 -3.37
CA MET A 10 -20.02 33.65 -4.31
C MET A 10 -20.64 32.86 -5.48
N PHE A 11 -21.57 31.95 -5.20
CA PHE A 11 -22.22 31.14 -6.25
C PHE A 11 -23.12 31.99 -7.14
N SER A 12 -23.83 32.97 -6.59
CA SER A 12 -24.63 33.91 -7.38
C SER A 12 -23.75 34.86 -8.22
N PHE A 13 -22.61 35.33 -7.69
CA PHE A 13 -21.63 36.09 -8.46
C PHE A 13 -21.04 35.30 -9.64
N LEU A 14 -20.84 33.99 -9.47
CA LEU A 14 -20.38 33.08 -10.52
C LEU A 14 -21.50 32.60 -11.46
N GLY A 15 -22.75 33.02 -11.26
CA GLY A 15 -23.90 32.61 -12.07
C GLY A 15 -24.31 31.13 -11.89
N LEU A 16 -23.89 30.49 -10.81
CA LEU A 16 -24.11 29.07 -10.51
C LEU A 16 -25.36 28.81 -9.64
N SER A 17 -26.16 29.85 -9.36
CA SER A 17 -27.34 29.75 -8.50
C SER A 17 -28.36 28.73 -9.02
N GLU A 18 -28.65 28.75 -10.32
CA GLU A 18 -29.62 27.84 -10.95
C GLU A 18 -29.17 26.37 -10.89
N TRP A 19 -27.86 26.12 -11.03
CA TRP A 19 -27.26 24.80 -10.89
C TRP A 19 -27.36 24.26 -9.45
N CYS A 20 -27.22 25.14 -8.45
CA CYS A 20 -27.35 24.77 -7.04
C CYS A 20 -28.80 24.49 -6.61
N GLU A 21 -29.79 25.15 -7.23
CA GLU A 21 -31.20 24.95 -6.92
C GLU A 21 -31.78 23.66 -7.53
N SER A 22 -31.24 23.23 -8.68
CA SER A 22 -31.61 21.96 -9.34
C SER A 22 -31.42 20.71 -8.43
N GLY A 23 -30.51 20.78 -7.46
CA GLY A 23 -30.22 19.71 -6.50
C GLY A 23 -31.03 19.73 -5.18
N LYS A 24 -31.98 20.65 -4.99
CA LYS A 24 -32.75 20.78 -3.74
C LYS A 24 -33.77 19.65 -3.57
N GLN A 25 -33.34 18.45 -3.18
CA GLN A 25 -34.24 17.46 -2.59
C GLN A 25 -33.70 16.88 -1.27
N LYS A 26 -34.31 17.35 -0.18
CA LYS A 26 -34.36 16.78 1.19
C LYS A 26 -33.05 16.68 2.00
N SER A 27 -32.57 17.81 2.55
CA SER A 27 -31.63 17.83 3.70
C SER A 27 -32.17 18.59 4.92
N LEU A 28 -33.46 18.40 5.26
CA LEU A 28 -34.11 19.05 6.40
C LEU A 28 -33.89 18.32 7.75
N ILE A 29 -32.65 17.96 8.12
CA ILE A 29 -32.37 17.37 9.46
C ILE A 29 -31.13 17.96 10.17
N SER A 30 -30.23 18.70 9.52
CA SER A 30 -28.94 19.08 10.15
C SER A 30 -28.87 20.50 10.77
N LEU A 31 -29.96 21.27 10.82
CA LEU A 31 -29.90 22.72 11.07
C LEU A 31 -29.88 23.19 12.53
N LYS A 32 -29.98 22.30 13.53
CA LYS A 32 -30.06 22.75 14.95
C LYS A 32 -28.76 22.72 15.75
N SER A 33 -27.63 22.28 15.19
CA SER A 33 -26.40 22.03 15.96
C SER A 33 -25.21 22.98 15.73
N LEU A 34 -25.27 23.95 14.81
CA LEU A 34 -24.12 24.84 14.58
C LEU A 34 -24.51 26.31 14.68
N LYS A 35 -25.06 26.68 15.84
CA LYS A 35 -25.16 28.08 16.24
C LYS A 35 -23.79 28.51 16.79
N ASN A 36 -23.17 29.47 16.10
CA ASN A 36 -21.94 30.19 16.41
C ASN A 36 -20.60 29.52 16.13
N GLN A 37 -20.16 29.60 14.87
CA GLN A 37 -18.75 29.82 14.56
C GLN A 37 -18.64 31.01 13.59
N GLU A 38 -18.51 32.20 14.16
CA GLU A 38 -18.07 33.39 13.43
C GLU A 38 -16.55 33.31 13.27
N ALA A 39 -16.09 32.83 12.11
CA ALA A 39 -14.68 32.90 11.75
C ALA A 39 -14.42 34.16 10.88
N PRO A 40 -13.35 34.94 11.17
CA PRO A 40 -12.85 35.99 10.29
C PRO A 40 -12.59 35.47 8.86
N TRP A 41 -12.64 36.33 7.84
CA TRP A 41 -12.52 35.91 6.42
C TRP A 41 -11.17 35.30 6.03
N TRP A 42 -10.14 35.47 6.87
CA TRP A 42 -8.81 34.85 6.73
C TRP A 42 -8.65 33.56 7.53
N ASP A 43 -9.60 33.22 8.41
CA ASP A 43 -9.65 32.00 9.23
C ASP A 43 -10.76 31.06 8.77
N ILE A 44 -11.13 31.10 7.48
CA ILE A 44 -12.05 30.12 6.92
C ILE A 44 -11.22 28.86 6.69
N PRO A 45 -11.29 27.80 7.54
CA PRO A 45 -10.70 26.53 7.18
C PRO A 45 -11.31 26.09 5.85
N PHE A 46 -10.52 25.44 4.99
CA PHE A 46 -11.03 24.93 3.71
C PHE A 46 -12.38 24.24 3.96
N PRO A 47 -13.47 24.71 3.33
CA PRO A 47 -14.79 24.24 3.68
C PRO A 47 -14.90 22.78 3.27
N SER A 48 -15.31 21.91 4.20
CA SER A 48 -15.59 20.52 3.86
C SER A 48 -16.69 20.46 2.79
N LEU A 49 -16.67 19.42 1.96
CA LEU A 49 -17.70 19.17 0.94
C LEU A 49 -19.12 19.20 1.53
N ASP A 50 -19.28 18.87 2.81
CA ASP A 50 -20.55 18.92 3.52
C ASP A 50 -21.03 20.36 3.78
N ASN A 51 -20.13 21.31 4.01
CA ASN A 51 -20.47 22.73 4.15
C ASN A 51 -20.81 23.35 2.78
N LEU A 52 -20.16 22.89 1.71
CA LEU A 52 -20.52 23.26 0.33
C LEU A 52 -21.87 22.68 -0.08
N HIS A 53 -22.13 21.41 0.23
CA HIS A 53 -23.42 20.77 -0.04
C HIS A 53 -24.58 21.48 0.65
N LYS A 54 -24.37 22.00 1.86
CA LYS A 54 -25.38 22.80 2.58
C LYS A 54 -25.70 24.12 1.86
N ALA A 55 -24.72 24.74 1.20
CA ALA A 55 -24.91 25.96 0.42
C ALA A 55 -25.42 25.68 -1.01
N CYS A 56 -25.08 24.51 -1.57
CA CYS A 56 -25.36 24.12 -2.94
C CYS A 56 -25.69 22.61 -3.00
N GLY A 57 -26.97 22.26 -3.14
CA GLY A 57 -27.44 20.87 -3.04
C GLY A 57 -26.97 19.94 -4.17
N SER A 58 -26.45 20.49 -5.27
CA SER A 58 -25.85 19.74 -6.38
C SER A 58 -24.44 19.22 -6.09
N ILE A 59 -23.76 19.76 -5.08
CA ILE A 59 -22.41 19.31 -4.68
C ILE A 59 -22.55 18.08 -3.79
N PRO A 60 -21.99 16.90 -4.09
CA PRO A 60 -22.16 15.70 -3.26
C PRO A 60 -21.54 15.84 -1.86
N GLN A 61 -22.07 15.13 -0.87
CA GLN A 61 -21.46 15.09 0.47
C GLN A 61 -20.17 14.27 0.46
N SER A 62 -19.25 14.58 1.38
CA SER A 62 -17.99 13.84 1.51
C SER A 62 -18.22 12.35 1.79
N ARG A 63 -19.21 12.03 2.62
CA ARG A 63 -19.63 10.66 2.94
C ARG A 63 -20.07 9.89 1.69
N ASP A 64 -20.89 10.51 0.84
CA ASP A 64 -21.45 9.84 -0.33
C ASP A 64 -20.37 9.61 -1.40
N LEU A 65 -19.36 10.49 -1.49
CA LEU A 65 -18.17 10.28 -2.31
C LEU A 65 -17.30 9.13 -1.79
N THR A 66 -17.09 9.04 -0.48
CA THR A 66 -16.34 7.91 0.11
C THR A 66 -17.08 6.59 -0.11
N ALA A 67 -18.40 6.57 0.09
CA ALA A 67 -19.23 5.40 -0.16
C ALA A 67 -19.20 4.99 -1.64
N ALA A 68 -19.35 5.94 -2.57
CA ALA A 68 -19.27 5.66 -4.00
C ALA A 68 -17.90 5.12 -4.42
N LEU A 69 -16.82 5.63 -3.83
CA LEU A 69 -15.47 5.14 -4.07
C LEU A 69 -15.31 3.71 -3.52
N GLU A 70 -15.77 3.45 -2.30
CA GLU A 70 -15.76 2.11 -1.69
C GLU A 70 -16.56 1.10 -2.53
N ASP A 71 -17.79 1.43 -2.92
CA ASP A 71 -18.64 0.59 -3.76
C ASP A 71 -18.00 0.32 -5.13
N GLY A 72 -17.42 1.35 -5.75
CA GLY A 72 -16.68 1.22 -7.00
C GLY A 72 -15.48 0.27 -6.88
N PHE A 73 -14.72 0.37 -5.79
CA PHE A 73 -13.61 -0.56 -5.52
C PHE A 73 -14.10 -1.98 -5.28
N LEU A 74 -15.14 -2.17 -4.49
CA LEU A 74 -15.70 -3.49 -4.19
C LEU A 74 -16.30 -4.15 -5.44
N TYR A 75 -16.86 -3.37 -6.37
CA TYR A 75 -17.36 -3.86 -7.66
C TYR A 75 -16.22 -4.38 -8.56
N VAL A 76 -15.08 -3.70 -8.58
CA VAL A 76 -13.93 -4.05 -9.44
C VAL A 76 -13.06 -5.16 -8.83
N ARG A 77 -12.97 -5.22 -7.50
CA ARG A 77 -12.18 -6.20 -6.72
C ARG A 77 -12.30 -7.65 -7.23
N PRO A 78 -13.50 -8.27 -7.38
CA PRO A 78 -13.60 -9.68 -7.75
C PRO A 78 -13.04 -9.97 -9.16
N THR A 79 -13.26 -9.05 -10.11
CA THR A 79 -12.72 -9.15 -11.47
C THR A 79 -11.19 -9.10 -11.44
N LEU A 80 -10.62 -8.18 -10.66
CA LEU A 80 -9.16 -8.11 -10.48
C LEU A 80 -8.62 -9.40 -9.86
N ARG A 81 -9.22 -9.90 -8.76
CA ARG A 81 -8.79 -11.14 -8.10
C ARG A 81 -8.79 -12.34 -9.04
N THR A 82 -9.83 -12.47 -9.86
CA THR A 82 -9.94 -13.58 -10.83
C THR A 82 -8.75 -13.64 -11.80
N ILE A 83 -8.17 -12.47 -12.14
CA ILE A 83 -7.00 -12.37 -13.03
C ILE A 83 -5.70 -12.48 -12.21
N LEU A 84 -5.63 -11.85 -11.05
CA LEU A 84 -4.43 -11.73 -10.23
C LEU A 84 -4.09 -13.02 -9.47
N ASP A 85 -5.10 -13.78 -9.02
CA ASP A 85 -4.89 -15.00 -8.23
C ASP A 85 -4.10 -16.07 -9.02
N PRO A 86 -4.45 -16.41 -10.28
CA PRO A 86 -3.66 -17.36 -11.07
C PRO A 86 -2.22 -16.87 -11.34
N ILE A 87 -2.03 -15.57 -11.56
CA ILE A 87 -0.71 -14.97 -11.82
C ILE A 87 0.17 -15.02 -10.56
N THR A 88 -0.43 -14.81 -9.39
CA THR A 88 0.27 -14.80 -8.09
C THR A 88 0.33 -16.18 -7.42
N GLN A 89 -0.30 -17.19 -8.00
CA GLN A 89 -0.30 -18.55 -7.45
C GLN A 89 1.10 -19.16 -7.33
N PRO A 90 2.00 -19.08 -8.34
CA PRO A 90 3.36 -19.61 -8.21
C PRO A 90 4.15 -18.92 -7.11
N LEU A 91 3.98 -17.60 -6.96
CA LEU A 91 4.57 -16.82 -5.87
C LEU A 91 4.07 -17.33 -4.51
N SER A 92 2.77 -17.60 -4.39
CA SER A 92 2.16 -18.11 -3.16
C SER A 92 2.75 -19.47 -2.78
N TRP A 93 2.88 -20.39 -3.74
CA TRP A 93 3.51 -21.69 -3.50
C TRP A 93 4.96 -21.58 -3.04
N MET A 94 5.72 -20.64 -3.62
CA MET A 94 7.10 -20.40 -3.19
C MET A 94 7.17 -19.84 -1.77
N LEU A 95 6.31 -18.89 -1.43
CA LEU A 95 6.26 -18.29 -0.09
C LEU A 95 5.80 -19.29 0.96
N ASP A 96 4.67 -19.98 0.72
CA ASP A 96 4.12 -20.97 1.65
C ASP A 96 5.07 -22.16 1.81
N GLY A 97 5.68 -22.61 0.70
CA GLY A 97 6.68 -23.67 0.72
C GLY A 97 7.93 -23.27 1.50
N ALA A 98 8.45 -22.06 1.29
CA ALA A 98 9.61 -21.57 2.04
C ALA A 98 9.26 -21.39 3.53
N LEU A 99 8.11 -20.80 3.85
CA LEU A 99 7.63 -20.67 5.22
C LEU A 99 7.54 -22.04 5.89
N TYR A 100 6.93 -23.01 5.23
CA TYR A 100 6.84 -24.38 5.72
C TYR A 100 8.22 -24.97 5.99
N VAL A 101 9.15 -24.88 5.04
CA VAL A 101 10.52 -25.41 5.18
C VAL A 101 11.27 -24.72 6.33
N PHE A 102 11.23 -23.40 6.42
CA PHE A 102 12.01 -22.63 7.41
C PHE A 102 11.46 -22.78 8.83
N THR A 103 10.14 -22.93 8.99
CA THR A 103 9.49 -23.03 10.32
C THR A 103 9.41 -24.46 10.83
N ASN A 104 9.17 -25.45 9.96
CA ASN A 104 9.07 -26.86 10.37
C ASN A 104 10.42 -27.56 10.45
N THR A 105 11.46 -27.02 9.79
CA THR A 105 12.78 -27.60 9.95
C THR A 105 13.31 -27.30 11.36
N PRO A 106 13.78 -28.32 12.09
CA PRO A 106 14.32 -28.09 13.41
C PRO A 106 15.57 -27.19 13.39
N TRP A 107 15.71 -26.35 14.40
CA TRP A 107 16.80 -25.39 14.53
C TRP A 107 18.20 -26.04 14.49
N TRP A 108 18.34 -27.27 14.98
CA TRP A 108 19.60 -28.01 14.98
C TRP A 108 20.06 -28.43 13.57
N ILE A 109 19.16 -28.42 12.58
CA ILE A 109 19.51 -28.60 11.15
C ILE A 109 19.78 -27.24 10.50
N LEU A 110 18.93 -26.25 10.76
CA LEU A 110 19.03 -24.92 10.13
C LEU A 110 20.26 -24.14 10.59
N LEU A 111 20.62 -24.22 11.87
CA LEU A 111 21.76 -23.50 12.43
C LEU A 111 23.10 -23.89 11.78
N PRO A 112 23.48 -25.18 11.66
CA PRO A 112 24.69 -25.56 10.93
C PRO A 112 24.61 -25.20 9.44
N LEU A 113 23.42 -25.26 8.84
CA LEU A 113 23.24 -24.84 7.44
C LEU A 113 23.54 -23.35 7.26
N PHE A 114 23.07 -22.48 8.16
CA PHE A 114 23.41 -21.05 8.13
C PHE A 114 24.89 -20.79 8.40
N ILE A 115 25.50 -21.53 9.33
CA ILE A 115 26.95 -21.43 9.57
C ILE A 115 27.73 -21.74 8.29
N LEU A 116 27.40 -22.84 7.61
CA LEU A 116 28.06 -23.22 6.37
C LEU A 116 27.82 -22.20 5.26
N ALA A 117 26.59 -21.70 5.11
CA ALA A 117 26.25 -20.70 4.11
C ALA A 117 27.00 -19.38 4.32
N VAL A 118 26.99 -18.85 5.55
CA VAL A 118 27.67 -17.59 5.90
C VAL A 118 29.19 -17.76 5.81
N GLN A 119 29.74 -18.87 6.29
CA GLN A 119 31.18 -19.11 6.20
C GLN A 119 31.64 -19.21 4.75
N LYS A 120 30.87 -19.86 3.87
CA LYS A 120 31.20 -19.95 2.45
C LYS A 120 31.08 -18.60 1.73
N SER A 121 30.11 -17.77 2.11
CA SER A 121 29.87 -16.46 1.49
C SER A 121 30.82 -15.38 1.99
N ALA A 122 30.98 -15.25 3.31
CA ALA A 122 31.72 -14.17 3.94
C ALA A 122 33.20 -14.52 4.21
N GLN A 123 33.55 -15.82 4.22
CA GLN A 123 34.90 -16.34 4.51
C GLN A 123 35.55 -15.76 5.78
N SER A 124 34.75 -15.26 6.72
CA SER A 124 35.19 -14.52 7.90
C SER A 124 34.54 -15.09 9.14
N TRP A 125 35.37 -15.64 10.03
CA TRP A 125 34.93 -16.20 11.30
C TRP A 125 34.23 -15.18 12.21
N LYS A 126 34.55 -13.89 12.08
CA LYS A 126 33.91 -12.80 12.84
C LYS A 126 32.44 -12.61 12.46
N ILE A 127 32.12 -12.74 11.17
CA ILE A 127 30.75 -12.58 10.67
C ILE A 127 29.93 -13.83 11.02
N THR A 128 30.52 -15.02 10.82
CA THR A 128 29.87 -16.28 11.16
C THR A 128 29.54 -16.37 12.65
N SER A 129 30.47 -15.99 13.54
CA SER A 129 30.18 -15.99 14.98
C SER A 129 29.11 -14.98 15.38
N PHE A 130 29.07 -13.82 14.72
CA PHE A 130 28.02 -12.81 14.95
C PHE A 130 26.64 -13.33 14.55
N VAL A 131 26.49 -13.95 13.37
CA VAL A 131 25.22 -14.53 12.93
C VAL A 131 24.74 -15.63 13.87
N VAL A 132 25.64 -16.51 14.30
CA VAL A 132 25.32 -17.56 15.29
C VAL A 132 24.84 -16.95 16.60
N ALA A 133 25.52 -15.91 17.10
CA ALA A 133 25.10 -15.21 18.31
C ALA A 133 23.70 -14.59 18.17
N CYS A 134 23.37 -13.98 17.03
CA CYS A 134 22.04 -13.46 16.77
C CYS A 134 20.97 -14.55 16.75
N ILE A 135 21.23 -15.68 16.09
CA ILE A 135 20.29 -16.80 16.04
C ILE A 135 20.07 -17.37 17.45
N LEU A 136 21.14 -17.60 18.21
CA LEU A 136 21.04 -18.08 19.60
C LEU A 136 20.29 -17.10 20.50
N PHE A 137 20.43 -15.79 20.27
CA PHE A 137 19.65 -14.78 20.98
C PHE A 137 18.14 -14.92 20.69
N TYR A 138 17.75 -15.13 19.43
CA TYR A 138 16.34 -15.39 19.08
C TYR A 138 15.80 -16.68 19.68
N LEU A 139 16.63 -17.73 19.79
CA LEU A 139 16.26 -18.95 20.52
C LEU A 139 16.08 -18.69 22.02
N ALA A 140 16.97 -17.92 22.64
CA ALA A 140 16.90 -17.62 24.07
C ALA A 140 15.69 -16.75 24.45
N THR A 141 15.19 -15.95 23.50
CA THR A 141 14.04 -15.05 23.68
C THR A 141 12.73 -15.64 23.18
N ASP A 142 12.73 -16.89 22.72
CA ASP A 142 11.55 -17.60 22.16
C ASP A 142 10.91 -16.87 20.96
N HIS A 143 11.71 -16.11 20.21
CA HIS A 143 11.28 -15.37 19.00
C HIS A 143 11.86 -15.97 17.71
N TYR A 144 12.41 -17.19 17.79
CA TYR A 144 13.03 -17.88 16.67
C TYR A 144 12.06 -18.11 15.50
N THR A 145 10.84 -18.55 15.76
CA THR A 145 9.84 -18.84 14.72
C THR A 145 9.51 -17.60 13.90
N TYR A 146 9.18 -16.49 14.56
CA TYR A 146 8.92 -15.21 13.89
C TYR A 146 10.13 -14.71 13.10
N ALA A 147 11.35 -14.89 13.63
CA ALA A 147 12.57 -14.55 12.90
C ALA A 147 12.71 -15.39 11.62
N MET A 148 12.43 -16.70 11.68
CA MET A 148 12.48 -17.58 10.51
C MET A 148 11.37 -17.28 9.48
N GLU A 149 10.18 -16.87 9.92
CA GLU A 149 9.11 -16.41 9.03
C GLU A 149 9.54 -15.19 8.21
N THR A 150 10.08 -14.17 8.87
CA THR A 150 10.57 -12.96 8.18
C THR A 150 11.71 -13.27 7.22
N LEU A 151 12.67 -14.11 7.63
CA LEU A 151 13.79 -14.52 6.80
C LEU A 151 13.32 -15.29 5.55
N SER A 152 12.34 -16.18 5.71
CA SER A 152 11.77 -16.97 4.61
C SER A 152 11.12 -16.07 3.55
N ILE A 153 10.28 -15.11 3.98
CA ILE A 153 9.62 -14.18 3.06
C ILE A 153 10.66 -13.33 2.33
N ILE A 154 11.63 -12.75 3.06
CA ILE A 154 12.69 -11.94 2.45
C ILE A 154 13.51 -12.78 1.46
N PHE A 155 13.85 -14.02 1.79
CA PHE A 155 14.62 -14.90 0.91
C PHE A 155 13.90 -15.13 -0.43
N VAL A 156 12.63 -15.51 -0.39
CA VAL A 156 11.83 -15.72 -1.62
C VAL A 156 11.70 -14.44 -2.43
N CYS A 157 11.40 -13.32 -1.76
CA CYS A 157 11.28 -12.02 -2.42
C CYS A 157 12.59 -11.60 -3.08
N THR A 158 13.74 -11.70 -2.39
CA THR A 158 15.04 -11.36 -2.95
C THR A 158 15.38 -12.23 -4.15
N VAL A 159 15.14 -13.54 -4.08
CA VAL A 159 15.38 -14.44 -5.23
C VAL A 159 14.52 -14.03 -6.42
N LEU A 160 13.23 -13.75 -6.23
CA LEU A 160 12.35 -13.32 -7.31
C LEU A 160 12.70 -11.93 -7.85
N CYS A 161 13.06 -10.98 -6.99
CA CYS A 161 13.54 -9.66 -7.39
C CYS A 161 14.80 -9.76 -8.24
N VAL A 162 15.76 -10.62 -7.90
CA VAL A 162 16.96 -10.82 -8.71
C VAL A 162 16.60 -11.50 -10.04
N LEU A 163 15.75 -12.53 -10.01
CA LEU A 163 15.34 -13.27 -11.20
C LEU A 163 14.57 -12.40 -12.21
N ILE A 164 13.79 -11.42 -11.76
CA ILE A 164 12.97 -10.56 -12.64
C ILE A 164 13.66 -9.21 -12.89
N GLY A 165 14.23 -8.61 -11.85
CA GLY A 165 14.89 -7.31 -11.88
C GLY A 165 16.14 -7.31 -12.76
N VAL A 166 17.03 -8.30 -12.61
CA VAL A 166 18.28 -8.33 -13.39
C VAL A 166 18.00 -8.45 -14.90
N PRO A 167 17.15 -9.36 -15.40
CA PRO A 167 16.80 -9.38 -16.82
C PRO A 167 16.12 -8.10 -17.30
N THR A 168 15.26 -7.49 -16.48
CA THR A 168 14.59 -6.23 -16.80
C THR A 168 15.60 -5.08 -16.92
N GLY A 169 16.55 -4.97 -15.98
CA GLY A 169 17.65 -4.01 -16.02
C GLY A 169 18.55 -4.21 -17.24
N ILE A 170 18.88 -5.46 -17.58
CA ILE A 170 19.62 -5.78 -18.81
C ILE A 170 18.82 -5.36 -20.07
N LEU A 171 17.51 -5.58 -20.11
CA LEU A 171 16.66 -5.20 -21.23
C LEU A 171 16.60 -3.67 -21.40
N MET A 172 16.51 -2.93 -20.29
CA MET A 172 16.59 -1.46 -20.28
C MET A 172 17.94 -0.97 -20.80
N ALA A 173 19.04 -1.59 -20.38
CA ALA A 173 20.38 -1.24 -20.85
C ALA A 173 20.57 -1.48 -22.36
N ARG A 174 19.82 -2.40 -22.97
CA ARG A 174 19.89 -2.70 -24.40
C ARG A 174 18.96 -1.87 -25.28
N SER A 175 17.87 -1.33 -24.75
CA SER A 175 16.85 -0.63 -25.55
C SER A 175 16.42 0.69 -24.94
N ASN A 176 16.75 1.78 -25.66
CA ASN A 176 16.33 3.14 -25.30
C ASN A 176 14.80 3.30 -25.24
N ALA A 177 14.05 2.52 -26.02
CA ALA A 177 12.59 2.56 -25.98
C ALA A 177 12.05 1.95 -24.68
N VAL A 178 12.55 0.77 -24.30
CA VAL A 178 12.17 0.08 -23.06
C VAL A 178 12.56 0.90 -21.84
N GLN A 179 13.77 1.47 -21.86
CA GLN A 179 14.26 2.35 -20.81
C GLN A 179 13.34 3.56 -20.61
N LYS A 180 12.99 4.29 -21.69
CA LYS A 180 12.10 5.46 -21.60
C LYS A 180 10.69 5.11 -21.09
N SER A 181 10.18 3.92 -21.40
CA SER A 181 8.88 3.47 -20.92
C SER A 181 8.89 3.00 -19.46
N LEU A 182 9.96 2.36 -19.00
CA LEU A 182 10.04 1.80 -17.65
C LEU A 182 10.49 2.81 -16.58
N ILE A 183 11.35 3.78 -16.93
CA ILE A 183 11.84 4.79 -15.97
C ILE A 183 10.69 5.49 -15.21
N PRO A 184 9.62 5.99 -15.85
CA PRO A 184 8.52 6.63 -15.12
C PRO A 184 7.84 5.72 -14.10
N ILE A 185 7.72 4.43 -14.40
CA ILE A 185 7.11 3.44 -13.51
C ILE A 185 8.03 3.19 -12.31
N LEU A 186 9.32 3.00 -12.58
CA LEU A 186 10.33 2.80 -11.54
C LEU A 186 10.41 4.03 -10.63
N ASP A 187 10.48 5.25 -11.19
CA ASP A 187 10.48 6.49 -10.43
C ASP A 187 9.24 6.63 -9.55
N MET A 188 8.05 6.23 -10.04
CA MET A 188 6.83 6.19 -9.24
C MET A 188 6.94 5.19 -8.07
N LEU A 189 7.45 3.99 -8.33
CA LEU A 189 7.62 2.96 -7.30
C LEU A 189 8.65 3.35 -6.22
N GLN A 190 9.67 4.15 -6.54
CA GLN A 190 10.66 4.64 -5.55
C GLN A 190 10.16 5.81 -4.72
N THR A 191 9.30 6.65 -5.30
CA THR A 191 8.92 7.94 -4.70
C THR A 191 7.64 7.87 -3.87
N LEU A 192 6.76 6.90 -4.15
CA LEU A 192 5.55 6.70 -3.36
C LEU A 192 5.87 6.07 -1.99
N PRO A 193 5.40 6.66 -0.87
CA PRO A 193 5.56 6.06 0.44
C PRO A 193 4.90 4.67 0.53
N THR A 194 5.49 3.79 1.33
CA THR A 194 5.03 2.40 1.48
C THR A 194 3.55 2.25 1.79
N PHE A 195 3.01 3.13 2.62
CA PHE A 195 1.60 3.10 3.01
C PHE A 195 0.64 3.30 1.83
N VAL A 196 1.03 4.08 0.81
CA VAL A 196 0.17 4.41 -0.32
C VAL A 196 -0.10 3.18 -1.19
N TYR A 197 0.92 2.36 -1.45
CA TYR A 197 0.73 1.14 -2.25
C TYR A 197 0.14 -0.02 -1.44
N LEU A 198 0.34 -0.03 -0.11
CA LEU A 198 -0.13 -1.11 0.76
C LEU A 198 -1.66 -1.10 0.95
N ILE A 199 -2.29 0.08 1.00
CA ILE A 199 -3.75 0.23 1.11
C ILE A 199 -4.50 -0.54 0.00
N PRO A 200 -4.29 -0.24 -1.31
CA PRO A 200 -5.00 -0.95 -2.36
C PRO A 200 -4.63 -2.44 -2.41
N LEU A 201 -3.42 -2.82 -2.02
CA LEU A 201 -3.00 -4.24 -1.95
C LEU A 201 -3.80 -5.03 -0.91
N ILE A 202 -4.04 -4.47 0.27
CA ILE A 202 -4.91 -5.06 1.32
C ILE A 202 -6.37 -5.08 0.87
N PHE A 203 -6.80 -4.07 0.13
CA PHE A 203 -8.12 -4.09 -0.47
C PHE A 203 -8.23 -5.07 -1.63
N ILE A 204 -7.15 -5.57 -2.24
CA ILE A 204 -7.23 -6.58 -3.31
C ILE A 204 -6.92 -7.97 -2.77
N PHE A 205 -6.08 -8.15 -1.77
CA PHE A 205 -5.69 -9.45 -1.23
C PHE A 205 -6.07 -9.55 0.25
N ASN A 206 -6.51 -10.72 0.71
CA ASN A 206 -6.87 -10.86 2.12
C ASN A 206 -5.60 -10.78 2.98
N ILE A 207 -5.71 -10.14 4.15
CA ILE A 207 -4.55 -9.81 5.00
C ILE A 207 -3.78 -11.05 5.51
N THR A 208 -4.41 -12.21 5.47
CA THR A 208 -3.88 -13.48 5.96
C THR A 208 -3.03 -14.23 4.95
N GLU A 209 -2.93 -13.75 3.70
CA GLU A 209 -2.19 -14.46 2.66
C GLU A 209 -0.71 -14.00 2.65
N PRO A 210 0.27 -14.92 2.78
CA PRO A 210 1.69 -14.59 2.70
C PRO A 210 2.07 -13.84 1.40
N LYS A 211 1.30 -14.07 0.33
CA LYS A 211 1.43 -13.40 -0.97
C LYS A 211 1.26 -11.87 -0.91
N LEU A 212 0.48 -11.33 0.05
CA LEU A 212 0.32 -9.89 0.26
C LEU A 212 1.68 -9.24 0.59
N TYR A 213 2.35 -9.75 1.62
CA TYR A 213 3.63 -9.24 2.09
C TYR A 213 4.72 -9.45 1.04
N GLY A 214 4.72 -10.61 0.38
CA GLY A 214 5.68 -10.90 -0.67
C GLY A 214 5.60 -9.93 -1.85
N LEU A 215 4.39 -9.65 -2.36
CA LEU A 215 4.19 -8.74 -3.47
C LEU A 215 4.59 -7.30 -3.12
N ALA A 216 4.25 -6.82 -1.92
CA ALA A 216 4.64 -5.51 -1.44
C ALA A 216 6.16 -5.34 -1.40
N ILE A 217 6.89 -6.33 -0.88
CA ILE A 217 8.36 -6.32 -0.82
C ILE A 217 8.95 -6.36 -2.23
N ILE A 218 8.42 -7.20 -3.13
CA ILE A 218 8.94 -7.32 -4.50
C ILE A 218 8.78 -6.02 -5.28
N LEU A 219 7.61 -5.37 -5.18
CA LEU A 219 7.34 -4.10 -5.86
C LEU A 219 8.26 -2.97 -5.38
N TYR A 220 8.63 -2.98 -4.09
CA TYR A 220 9.59 -2.03 -3.54
C TYR A 220 11.04 -2.37 -3.92
N ALA A 221 11.40 -3.65 -3.86
CA ALA A 221 12.78 -4.10 -4.02
C ALA A 221 13.23 -4.33 -5.48
N ILE A 222 12.30 -4.42 -6.45
CA ILE A 222 12.66 -4.51 -7.89
C ILE A 222 13.33 -3.23 -8.41
N VAL A 223 13.11 -2.12 -7.72
CA VAL A 223 13.41 -0.80 -8.25
C VAL A 223 14.89 -0.41 -8.22
N PRO A 224 15.69 -0.78 -7.19
CA PRO A 224 17.15 -0.58 -7.20
C PRO A 224 17.95 -1.70 -7.92
N VAL A 225 17.29 -2.70 -8.52
CA VAL A 225 17.94 -3.86 -9.19
C VAL A 225 18.14 -3.60 -10.68
#